data_AF-A0A1H7T0T0-F1
#
_entry.id   AF-A0A1H7T0T0-F1
#
_cell.length_a   1.000
_cell.length_b   1.000
_cell.length_c   1.000
_cell.angle_alpha   90.00
_cell.angle_beta   90.00
_cell.angle_gamma   90.00
#
_symmetry.space_group_name_H-M   'P 1'
#
loop_
_entity.id
_entity.type
_entity.pdbx_description
1 polymer ?
#
loop_
_entity_poly.entity_id
_entity_poly.type
_entity_poly.pdbx_seq_one_letter_code
_entity_poly.pdbx_strand_id
1 'polypeptide(L)'
;MSDGSAIEIQNGYGKAVQKQKKKIRVVGLVTIFVVSIMAAAFCDLEFDNKATSILVYLIYGVAVLIITTIINVVWAMGLLKKIESLNPLLEKDPDMYMAELTDMIGNPKSAILKQILHLNRGRAYVCKQKYQAALSEFENIGDKIVLDPRRKIMYRIMLALCYMNLDRKQEAMSIIEEQQGVLTELREKGDSLATSLLSVLDEEKWQEEDE
;
A
#
# COMPACT_ATOMS: atom_id res chain seq x y z
N MET A 1 6.07 -32.12 10.82
CA MET A 1 4.65 -31.95 10.43
C MET A 1 4.26 -30.51 10.02
N SER A 2 5.19 -29.55 9.94
CA SER A 2 4.89 -28.13 9.66
C SER A 2 4.92 -27.73 8.17
N ASP A 3 5.48 -28.57 7.28
CA ASP A 3 5.79 -28.17 5.90
C ASP A 3 4.57 -28.24 4.96
N GLY A 4 3.66 -29.20 5.20
CA GLY A 4 2.50 -29.42 4.34
C GLY A 4 1.47 -28.29 4.39
N SER A 5 1.27 -27.66 5.54
CA SER A 5 0.31 -26.55 5.70
C SER A 5 0.82 -25.26 5.04
N ALA A 6 2.12 -24.98 5.14
CA ALA A 6 2.74 -23.82 4.50
C ALA A 6 2.65 -23.92 2.97
N ILE A 7 2.90 -25.10 2.41
CA ILE A 7 2.81 -25.37 0.96
C ILE A 7 1.36 -25.30 0.45
N GLU A 8 0.37 -25.81 1.20
CA GLU A 8 -1.05 -25.68 0.83
C GLU A 8 -1.54 -24.23 0.85
N ILE A 9 -1.12 -23.45 1.86
CA ILE A 9 -1.42 -22.03 1.97
C ILE A 9 -0.81 -21.25 0.80
N GLN A 10 0.45 -21.53 0.45
CA GLN A 10 1.16 -20.95 -0.69
C GLN A 10 0.46 -21.26 -2.03
N ASN A 11 0.03 -22.51 -2.24
CA ASN A 11 -0.71 -22.89 -3.45
C ASN A 11 -2.11 -22.24 -3.53
N GLY A 12 -2.73 -21.93 -2.38
CA GLY A 12 -4.02 -21.25 -2.30
C GLY A 12 -3.94 -19.77 -2.66
N TYR A 13 -2.95 -19.05 -2.12
CA TYR A 13 -2.81 -17.60 -2.35
C TYR A 13 -2.39 -17.27 -3.79
N GLY A 14 -1.37 -17.93 -4.34
CA GLY A 14 -0.93 -17.73 -5.73
C GLY A 14 -2.05 -17.99 -6.75
N LYS A 15 -2.85 -19.05 -6.54
CA LYS A 15 -4.03 -19.35 -7.39
C LYS A 15 -5.11 -18.26 -7.28
N ALA A 16 -5.36 -17.75 -6.07
CA ALA A 16 -6.34 -16.68 -5.85
C ALA A 16 -5.91 -15.34 -6.47
N VAL A 17 -4.60 -15.07 -6.53
CA VAL A 17 -4.02 -13.88 -7.19
C VAL A 17 -4.15 -13.99 -8.71
N GLN A 18 -3.76 -15.11 -9.31
CA GLN A 18 -3.88 -15.34 -10.76
C GLN A 18 -5.35 -15.29 -11.21
N LYS A 19 -6.26 -15.85 -10.40
CA LYS A 19 -7.71 -15.77 -10.64
C LYS A 19 -8.23 -14.34 -10.62
N GLN A 20 -7.74 -13.50 -9.70
CA GLN A 20 -8.08 -12.08 -9.67
C GLN A 20 -7.53 -11.35 -10.91
N LYS A 21 -6.23 -11.51 -11.24
CA LYS A 21 -5.58 -10.92 -12.44
C LYS A 21 -6.39 -11.21 -13.72
N LYS A 22 -6.85 -12.46 -13.89
CA LYS A 22 -7.72 -12.85 -15.02
C LYS A 22 -9.09 -12.20 -14.98
N LYS A 23 -9.76 -12.17 -13.82
CA LYS A 23 -11.07 -11.50 -13.66
C LYS A 23 -11.01 -10.02 -14.03
N ILE A 24 -9.96 -9.32 -13.63
CA ILE A 24 -9.82 -7.87 -13.92
C ILE A 24 -9.59 -7.64 -15.41
N ARG A 25 -8.75 -8.44 -16.05
CA ARG A 25 -8.53 -8.35 -17.50
C ARG A 25 -9.85 -8.58 -18.26
N VAL A 26 -10.64 -9.55 -17.82
CA VAL A 26 -11.95 -9.85 -18.41
C VAL A 26 -12.93 -8.69 -18.16
N VAL A 27 -13.03 -8.19 -16.93
CA VAL A 27 -13.92 -7.05 -16.60
C VAL A 27 -13.53 -5.82 -17.41
N GLY A 28 -12.25 -5.46 -17.49
CA GLY A 28 -11.78 -4.33 -18.29
C GLY A 28 -12.11 -4.47 -19.78
N LEU A 29 -11.91 -5.65 -20.36
CA LEU A 29 -12.27 -5.92 -21.76
C LEU A 29 -13.78 -5.85 -21.98
N VAL A 30 -14.58 -6.39 -21.07
CA VAL A 30 -16.04 -6.33 -21.13
C VAL A 30 -16.52 -4.88 -21.00
N THR A 31 -15.94 -4.07 -20.12
CA THR A 31 -16.28 -2.66 -19.97
C THR A 31 -15.98 -1.89 -21.26
N ILE A 32 -14.80 -2.08 -21.86
CA ILE A 32 -14.45 -1.45 -23.15
C ILE A 32 -15.46 -1.87 -24.22
N PHE A 33 -15.76 -3.16 -24.32
CA PHE A 33 -16.69 -3.68 -25.31
C PHE A 33 -18.12 -3.12 -25.15
N VAL A 34 -18.63 -3.06 -23.91
CA VAL A 34 -19.95 -2.49 -23.59
C VAL A 34 -19.99 -0.99 -23.90
N VAL A 35 -18.92 -0.25 -23.59
CA VAL A 35 -18.78 1.18 -23.91
C VAL A 35 -18.72 1.39 -25.44
N SER A 36 -18.08 0.50 -26.19
CA SER A 36 -18.03 0.58 -27.65
C SER A 36 -19.39 0.29 -28.29
N ILE A 37 -20.13 -0.72 -27.80
CA ILE A 37 -21.49 -1.03 -28.30
C ILE A 37 -22.45 0.11 -28.01
N MET A 38 -22.42 0.66 -26.79
CA MET A 38 -23.27 1.79 -26.44
C MET A 38 -22.92 3.03 -27.26
N ALA A 39 -21.64 3.33 -27.47
CA ALA A 39 -21.23 4.45 -28.32
C ALA A 39 -21.75 4.31 -29.77
N ALA A 40 -21.71 3.10 -30.33
CA ALA A 40 -22.28 2.83 -31.66
C ALA A 40 -23.80 3.05 -31.70
N ALA A 41 -24.54 2.55 -30.70
CA ALA A 41 -25.98 2.78 -30.59
C ALA A 41 -26.34 4.27 -30.38
N PHE A 42 -25.46 5.05 -29.75
CA PHE A 42 -25.63 6.49 -29.62
C PHE A 42 -25.33 7.28 -30.90
N CYS A 43 -24.50 6.75 -31.81
CA CYS A 43 -24.26 7.37 -33.12
C CYS A 43 -25.46 7.23 -34.07
N ASP A 44 -26.27 6.19 -33.91
CA ASP A 44 -27.48 5.94 -34.71
C ASP A 44 -28.70 6.77 -34.23
N LEU A 45 -28.59 7.48 -33.10
CA LEU A 45 -29.63 8.36 -32.58
C LEU A 45 -29.60 9.71 -33.32
N GLU A 46 -30.63 9.95 -34.14
CA GLU A 46 -30.87 11.25 -34.76
C GLU A 46 -31.36 12.25 -33.72
N PHE A 47 -30.55 13.28 -33.44
CA PHE A 47 -30.91 14.37 -32.53
C PHE A 47 -31.27 15.62 -33.33
N ASP A 48 -32.47 16.15 -33.08
CA ASP A 48 -33.02 17.34 -33.74
C ASP A 48 -32.21 18.63 -33.47
N ASN A 49 -31.59 18.72 -32.29
CA ASN A 49 -30.77 19.87 -31.87
C ASN A 49 -29.32 19.48 -31.54
N LYS A 50 -28.36 20.18 -32.16
CA LYS A 50 -26.92 20.03 -31.91
C LYS A 50 -26.53 20.25 -30.44
N ALA A 51 -27.23 21.13 -29.72
CA ALA A 51 -26.96 21.34 -28.29
C ALA A 51 -27.35 20.12 -27.44
N THR A 52 -28.47 19.47 -27.78
CA THR A 52 -28.94 18.27 -27.10
C THR A 52 -28.00 17.09 -27.33
N SER A 53 -27.49 16.91 -28.56
CA SER A 53 -26.54 15.84 -28.85
C SER A 53 -25.23 16.02 -28.07
N ILE A 54 -24.66 17.24 -28.04
CA ILE A 54 -23.44 17.54 -27.26
C ILE A 54 -23.63 17.23 -25.78
N LEU A 55 -24.77 17.62 -25.19
CA LEU A 55 -25.06 17.36 -23.77
C LEU A 55 -25.11 15.86 -23.47
N VAL A 56 -25.75 15.06 -24.32
CA VAL A 56 -25.83 13.61 -24.18
C VAL A 56 -24.45 12.96 -24.26
N TYR A 57 -23.61 13.37 -25.23
CA TYR A 57 -22.24 12.87 -25.33
C TYR A 57 -21.37 13.24 -24.13
N LEU A 58 -21.56 14.43 -23.55
CA LEU A 58 -20.84 14.84 -22.34
C LEU A 58 -21.24 13.98 -21.14
N ILE A 59 -22.54 13.76 -20.91
CA ILE A 59 -23.04 12.89 -19.84
C ILE A 59 -22.51 11.46 -20.01
N TYR A 60 -22.53 10.95 -21.24
CA TYR A 60 -21.99 9.63 -21.56
C TYR A 60 -20.49 9.52 -21.24
N GLY A 61 -19.69 10.49 -21.69
CA GLY A 61 -18.25 10.52 -21.42
C GLY A 61 -17.95 10.53 -19.92
N VAL A 62 -18.69 11.34 -19.14
CA VAL A 62 -18.57 11.37 -17.68
C VAL A 62 -18.94 10.01 -17.06
N ALA A 63 -20.02 9.37 -17.51
CA ALA A 63 -20.44 8.06 -17.01
C ALA A 63 -19.36 6.97 -17.25
N VAL A 64 -18.74 6.94 -18.42
CA VAL A 64 -17.66 6.01 -18.76
C VAL A 64 -16.44 6.21 -17.85
N LEU A 65 -16.06 7.45 -17.60
CA LEU A 65 -14.95 7.79 -16.69
C LEU A 65 -15.24 7.34 -15.26
N ILE A 66 -16.47 7.54 -14.77
CA ILE A 66 -16.90 7.10 -13.45
C ILE A 66 -16.81 5.57 -13.34
N ILE A 67 -17.38 4.83 -14.28
CA ILE A 67 -17.38 3.35 -14.27
C ILE A 67 -15.94 2.80 -14.28
N THR A 68 -15.09 3.36 -15.15
CA THR A 68 -13.68 2.95 -15.25
C THR A 68 -12.94 3.21 -13.94
N THR A 69 -13.18 4.36 -13.32
CA THR A 69 -12.58 4.72 -12.03
C THR A 69 -13.06 3.78 -10.91
N ILE A 70 -14.35 3.46 -10.86
CA ILE A 70 -14.91 2.52 -9.87
C ILE A 70 -14.25 1.15 -9.98
N ILE A 71 -14.12 0.60 -11.20
CA ILE A 71 -13.48 -0.70 -11.42
C ILE A 71 -12.03 -0.68 -10.89
N ASN A 72 -11.29 0.38 -11.19
CA ASN A 72 -9.91 0.54 -10.73
C ASN A 72 -9.82 0.63 -9.19
N VAL A 73 -10.73 1.37 -8.55
CA VAL A 73 -10.80 1.50 -7.08
C VAL A 73 -11.14 0.17 -6.42
N VAL A 74 -12.16 -0.53 -6.92
CA VAL A 74 -12.57 -1.86 -6.41
C VAL A 74 -11.42 -2.85 -6.51
N TRP A 75 -10.67 -2.81 -7.61
CA TRP A 75 -9.47 -3.63 -7.76
C TRP A 75 -8.41 -3.29 -6.71
N ALA A 76 -8.07 -2.00 -6.57
CA ALA A 76 -7.07 -1.55 -5.62
C ALA A 76 -7.45 -1.99 -4.20
N MET A 77 -8.70 -1.78 -3.78
CA MET A 77 -9.20 -2.23 -2.47
C MET A 77 -9.05 -3.75 -2.28
N GLY A 78 -9.39 -4.54 -3.31
CA GLY A 78 -9.24 -6.00 -3.27
C GLY A 78 -7.79 -6.45 -3.13
N LEU A 79 -6.86 -5.76 -3.80
CA LEU A 79 -5.42 -6.00 -3.65
C LEU A 79 -4.94 -5.65 -2.24
N LEU A 80 -5.33 -4.48 -1.71
CA LEU A 80 -4.92 -4.06 -0.38
C LEU A 80 -5.38 -5.04 0.71
N LYS A 81 -6.64 -5.50 0.64
CA LYS A 81 -7.16 -6.52 1.56
C LYS A 81 -6.34 -7.81 1.52
N LYS A 82 -5.88 -8.20 0.35
CA LYS A 82 -5.02 -9.39 0.22
C LYS A 82 -3.64 -9.17 0.84
N ILE A 83 -3.01 -8.03 0.59
CA ILE A 83 -1.73 -7.70 1.25
C ILE A 83 -1.90 -7.73 2.78
N GLU A 84 -2.99 -7.16 3.30
CA GLU A 84 -3.30 -7.20 4.74
C GLU A 84 -3.51 -8.63 5.25
N SER A 85 -4.11 -9.52 4.44
CA SER A 85 -4.25 -10.93 4.80
C SER A 85 -2.92 -11.69 4.89
N LEU A 86 -1.84 -11.14 4.33
CA LEU A 86 -0.48 -11.68 4.49
C LEU A 86 0.20 -11.20 5.77
N ASN A 87 -0.33 -10.18 6.48
CA ASN A 87 0.30 -9.67 7.71
C ASN A 87 0.62 -10.76 8.76
N PRO A 88 -0.19 -11.83 8.96
CA PRO A 88 0.17 -12.90 9.89
C PRO A 88 1.43 -13.67 9.49
N LEU A 89 1.83 -13.66 8.22
CA LEU A 89 3.09 -14.26 7.75
C LEU A 89 4.28 -13.34 8.05
N LEU A 90 4.06 -12.03 8.19
CA LEU A 90 5.15 -11.08 8.38
C LEU A 90 6.02 -11.42 9.59
N GLU A 91 5.40 -11.84 10.70
CA GLU A 91 6.11 -12.21 11.93
C GLU A 91 6.55 -13.68 11.93
N LYS A 92 5.77 -14.57 11.30
CA LYS A 92 6.02 -16.02 11.32
C LYS A 92 7.09 -16.45 10.34
N ASP A 93 7.03 -15.93 9.12
CA ASP A 93 7.95 -16.23 8.04
C ASP A 93 8.06 -15.01 7.10
N PRO A 94 8.96 -14.06 7.45
CA PRO A 94 9.14 -12.84 6.66
C PRO A 94 9.62 -13.11 5.23
N ASP A 95 10.32 -14.23 4.97
CA ASP A 95 10.81 -14.58 3.64
C ASP A 95 9.67 -15.07 2.75
N MET A 96 8.80 -15.94 3.28
CA MET A 96 7.58 -16.35 2.59
C MET A 96 6.65 -15.15 2.34
N TYR A 97 6.52 -14.25 3.31
CA TYR A 97 5.79 -13.00 3.15
C TYR A 97 6.31 -12.19 1.95
N MET A 98 7.63 -11.99 1.86
CA MET A 98 8.25 -11.24 0.76
C MET A 98 8.06 -11.92 -0.59
N ALA A 99 8.16 -13.25 -0.65
CA ALA A 99 7.94 -14.02 -1.87
C ALA A 99 6.50 -13.87 -2.38
N GLU A 100 5.51 -14.08 -1.51
CA GLU A 100 4.08 -13.98 -1.88
C GLU A 100 3.69 -12.53 -2.23
N LEU A 101 4.21 -11.55 -1.50
CA LEU A 101 4.02 -10.13 -1.80
C LEU A 101 4.56 -9.77 -3.19
N THR A 102 5.76 -10.26 -3.52
CA THR A 102 6.43 -9.99 -4.79
C THR A 102 5.72 -10.68 -5.96
N ASP A 103 5.23 -11.91 -5.81
CA ASP A 103 4.40 -12.57 -6.83
C ASP A 103 3.06 -11.83 -7.05
N MET A 104 2.45 -11.38 -5.94
CA MET A 104 1.17 -10.69 -5.97
C MET A 104 1.25 -9.36 -6.71
N ILE A 105 2.17 -8.49 -6.29
CA ILE A 105 2.33 -7.14 -6.86
C ILE A 105 3.10 -7.18 -8.19
N GLY A 106 4.03 -8.12 -8.35
CA GLY A 106 4.89 -8.26 -9.53
C GLY A 106 5.88 -7.10 -9.66
N ASN A 107 6.04 -6.60 -10.90
CA ASN A 107 6.79 -5.37 -11.18
C ASN A 107 5.81 -4.22 -11.45
N PRO A 108 5.37 -3.48 -10.41
CA PRO A 108 4.30 -2.49 -10.55
C PRO A 108 4.78 -1.27 -11.35
N LYS A 109 3.95 -0.82 -12.31
CA LYS A 109 4.18 0.47 -13.00
C LYS A 109 3.70 1.67 -12.18
N SER A 110 2.65 1.50 -11.37
CA SER A 110 2.07 2.55 -10.53
C SER A 110 3.02 2.94 -9.39
N ALA A 111 3.24 4.25 -9.21
CA ALA A 111 4.07 4.79 -8.14
C ALA A 111 3.57 4.35 -6.74
N ILE A 112 2.26 4.37 -6.53
CA ILE A 112 1.65 3.95 -5.26
C ILE A 112 1.96 2.48 -4.96
N LEU A 113 1.81 1.60 -5.96
CA LEU A 113 2.07 0.17 -5.76
C LEU A 113 3.57 -0.13 -5.56
N LYS A 114 4.46 0.62 -6.22
CA LYS A 114 5.90 0.56 -5.95
C LYS A 114 6.19 0.90 -4.49
N GLN A 115 5.66 2.02 -3.99
CA GLN A 115 5.87 2.44 -2.61
C GLN A 115 5.26 1.45 -1.60
N ILE A 116 4.09 0.87 -1.88
CA ILE A 116 3.50 -0.19 -1.04
C ILE A 116 4.40 -1.43 -1.01
N LEU A 117 4.96 -1.84 -2.15
CA LEU A 117 5.88 -2.97 -2.22
C LEU A 117 7.14 -2.71 -1.38
N HIS A 118 7.78 -1.56 -1.57
CA HIS A 118 8.96 -1.16 -0.82
C HIS A 118 8.69 -1.06 0.69
N LEU A 119 7.60 -0.41 1.10
CA LEU A 119 7.22 -0.31 2.50
C LEU A 119 7.09 -1.70 3.15
N ASN A 120 6.41 -2.62 2.49
CA ASN A 120 6.17 -3.95 3.05
C ASN A 120 7.42 -4.84 3.03
N ARG A 121 8.29 -4.74 2.02
CA ARG A 121 9.60 -5.40 2.02
C ARG A 121 10.50 -4.85 3.13
N GLY A 122 10.52 -3.52 3.30
CA GLY A 122 11.24 -2.87 4.40
C GLY A 122 10.77 -3.38 5.77
N ARG A 123 9.45 -3.47 5.99
CA ARG A 123 8.89 -4.08 7.21
C ARG A 123 9.36 -5.52 7.44
N ALA A 124 9.38 -6.34 6.39
CA ALA A 124 9.86 -7.71 6.51
C ALA A 124 11.35 -7.77 6.87
N TYR A 125 12.18 -6.88 6.33
CA TYR A 125 13.58 -6.77 6.74
C TYR A 125 13.75 -6.28 8.18
N VAL A 126 12.90 -5.36 8.66
CA VAL A 126 12.86 -4.94 10.07
C VAL A 126 12.56 -6.14 10.97
N CYS A 127 11.56 -6.97 10.66
CA CYS A 127 11.26 -8.18 11.43
C CYS A 127 12.45 -9.16 11.46
N LYS A 128 13.29 -9.16 10.42
CA LYS A 128 14.54 -9.93 10.35
C LYS A 128 15.74 -9.22 10.98
N GLN A 129 15.54 -8.06 11.61
CA GLN A 129 16.59 -7.21 12.18
C GLN A 129 17.68 -6.80 11.16
N LYS A 130 17.34 -6.78 9.87
CA LYS A 130 18.23 -6.36 8.77
C LYS A 130 18.01 -4.89 8.46
N TYR A 131 18.32 -4.02 9.41
CA TYR A 131 17.99 -2.59 9.35
C TYR A 131 18.60 -1.86 8.14
N GLN A 132 19.82 -2.21 7.73
CA GLN A 132 20.43 -1.62 6.53
C GLN A 132 19.65 -1.97 5.25
N ALA A 133 19.18 -3.21 5.13
CA ALA A 133 18.38 -3.65 3.99
C ALA A 133 16.98 -3.02 4.01
N ALA A 134 16.39 -2.89 5.21
CA ALA A 134 15.12 -2.20 5.39
C ALA A 134 15.21 -0.72 4.99
N LEU A 135 16.27 -0.04 5.42
CA LEU A 135 16.52 1.35 5.08
C LEU A 135 16.63 1.55 3.57
N SER A 136 17.35 0.67 2.86
CA SER A 136 17.44 0.73 1.40
C SER A 136 16.08 0.58 0.71
N GLU A 137 15.18 -0.28 1.21
CA GLU A 137 13.81 -0.35 0.71
C GLU A 137 13.03 0.94 0.98
N PHE A 138 13.20 1.55 2.15
CA PHE A 138 12.55 2.81 2.50
C PHE A 138 13.05 4.00 1.66
N GLU A 139 14.34 4.09 1.36
CA GLU A 139 14.91 5.10 0.47
C GLU A 139 14.32 5.03 -0.95
N ASN A 140 13.98 3.83 -1.42
CA ASN A 140 13.33 3.63 -2.72
C ASN A 140 11.88 4.16 -2.79
N ILE A 141 11.27 4.53 -1.65
CA ILE A 141 9.96 5.21 -1.63
C ILE A 141 10.10 6.66 -2.13
N GLY A 142 11.25 7.28 -1.85
CA GLY A 142 11.58 8.66 -2.23
C GLY A 142 10.77 9.74 -1.50
N ASP A 143 11.04 11.00 -1.83
CA ASP A 143 10.48 12.15 -1.11
C ASP A 143 8.99 12.38 -1.41
N LYS A 144 8.55 12.01 -2.61
CA LYS A 144 7.15 12.18 -3.04
C LYS A 144 6.30 10.99 -2.60
N ILE A 145 5.99 10.96 -1.30
CA ILE A 145 5.17 9.91 -0.70
C ILE A 145 3.71 10.06 -1.15
N VAL A 146 3.21 9.08 -1.91
CA VAL A 146 1.82 8.99 -2.41
C VAL A 146 1.02 7.91 -1.68
N LEU A 147 1.55 7.43 -0.56
CA LEU A 147 0.89 6.48 0.33
C LEU A 147 -0.30 7.13 1.05
N ASP A 148 -1.28 6.31 1.41
CA ASP A 148 -2.36 6.74 2.31
C ASP A 148 -1.80 7.13 3.71
N PRO A 149 -2.51 7.96 4.48
CA PRO A 149 -1.99 8.50 5.74
C PRO A 149 -1.51 7.42 6.72
N ARG A 150 -2.23 6.31 6.85
CA ARG A 150 -1.86 5.20 7.74
C ARG A 150 -0.53 4.58 7.33
N ARG A 151 -0.32 4.34 6.03
CA ARG A 151 0.95 3.80 5.52
C ARG A 151 2.08 4.81 5.57
N LYS A 152 1.80 6.11 5.41
CA LYS A 152 2.80 7.17 5.56
C LYS A 152 3.32 7.24 7.00
N ILE A 153 2.43 7.16 7.98
CA ILE A 153 2.81 7.05 9.41
C ILE A 153 3.65 5.80 9.63
N MET A 154 3.19 4.64 9.15
CA MET A 154 3.91 3.38 9.29
C MET A 154 5.32 3.45 8.68
N TYR A 155 5.45 4.05 7.49
CA TYR A 155 6.73 4.29 6.85
C TYR A 155 7.68 5.10 7.74
N ARG A 156 7.21 6.24 8.27
CA ARG A 156 8.01 7.11 9.15
C ARG A 156 8.46 6.39 10.42
N ILE A 157 7.54 5.68 11.07
CA ILE A 157 7.84 4.89 12.28
C ILE A 157 8.89 3.82 12.00
N MET A 158 8.77 3.09 10.88
CA MET A 158 9.74 2.05 10.50
C MET A 158 11.10 2.65 10.12
N LEU A 159 11.11 3.83 9.50
CA LEU A 159 12.34 4.56 9.17
C LEU A 159 13.07 5.02 10.44
N ALA A 160 12.34 5.60 11.41
CA ALA A 160 12.90 5.98 12.71
C ALA A 160 13.51 4.78 13.43
N LEU A 161 12.81 3.64 13.44
CA LEU A 161 13.33 2.40 14.02
C LEU A 161 14.62 1.93 13.32
N CYS A 162 14.71 2.03 11.99
CA CYS A 162 15.94 1.70 11.28
C CYS A 162 17.09 2.64 11.67
N TYR A 163 16.83 3.95 11.75
CA TYR A 163 17.84 4.92 12.15
C TYR A 163 18.34 4.70 13.58
N MET A 164 17.46 4.40 14.53
CA MET A 164 17.87 4.06 15.89
C MET A 164 18.80 2.85 15.94
N ASN A 165 18.51 1.80 15.17
CA ASN A 165 19.32 0.58 15.17
C ASN A 165 20.59 0.69 14.29
N LEU A 166 20.80 1.82 13.62
CA LEU A 166 21.96 2.12 12.78
C LEU A 166 22.78 3.28 13.33
N ASP A 167 22.65 3.60 14.63
CA ASP A 167 23.35 4.69 15.33
C ASP A 167 23.12 6.09 14.71
N ARG A 168 22.00 6.28 13.97
CA ARG A 168 21.60 7.56 13.37
C ARG A 168 20.56 8.26 14.24
N LYS A 169 20.91 8.48 15.51
CA LYS A 169 19.97 8.92 16.55
C LYS A 169 19.26 10.24 16.18
N GLN A 170 19.99 11.26 15.73
CA GLN A 170 19.41 12.57 15.41
C GLN A 170 18.31 12.50 14.35
N GLU A 171 18.49 11.64 13.35
CA GLU A 171 17.50 11.46 12.28
C GLU A 171 16.27 10.71 12.77
N ALA A 172 16.46 9.72 13.66
CA ALA A 172 15.35 9.06 14.32
C ALA A 172 14.54 10.05 15.17
N MET A 173 15.23 10.89 15.96
CA MET A 173 14.62 11.87 16.85
C MET A 173 13.75 12.87 16.09
N SER A 174 14.28 13.44 15.00
CA SER A 174 13.51 14.36 14.16
C SER A 174 12.19 13.74 13.67
N ILE A 175 12.21 12.44 13.31
CA ILE A 175 10.99 11.74 12.89
C ILE A 175 10.06 11.47 14.07
N ILE A 176 10.60 11.04 15.22
CA ILE A 176 9.81 10.74 16.43
C ILE A 176 9.09 11.99 16.92
N GLU A 177 9.75 13.14 16.94
CA GLU A 177 9.16 14.44 17.27
C GLU A 177 8.05 14.82 16.30
N GLU A 178 8.29 14.71 14.98
CA GLU A 178 7.27 14.99 13.97
C GLU A 178 6.03 14.09 14.15
N GLN A 179 6.22 12.86 14.64
CA GLN A 179 5.16 11.87 14.84
C GLN A 179 4.68 11.75 16.29
N GLN A 180 5.11 12.64 17.20
CA GLN A 180 4.89 12.48 18.65
C GLN A 180 3.41 12.32 19.01
N GLY A 181 2.52 13.11 18.40
CA GLY A 181 1.08 13.01 18.63
C GLY A 181 0.51 11.64 18.28
N VAL A 182 0.87 11.12 17.10
CA VAL A 182 0.43 9.80 16.63
C VAL A 182 1.02 8.67 17.49
N LEU A 183 2.30 8.77 17.84
CA LEU A 183 2.96 7.80 18.71
C LEU A 183 2.33 7.78 20.10
N THR A 184 1.89 8.93 20.62
CA THR A 184 1.21 9.02 21.92
C THR A 184 -0.12 8.27 21.89
N GLU A 185 -0.93 8.49 20.84
CA GLU A 185 -2.18 7.74 20.67
C GLU A 185 -1.96 6.23 20.52
N LEU A 186 -0.87 5.81 19.86
CA LEU A 186 -0.52 4.40 19.71
C LEU A 186 -0.06 3.80 21.04
N ARG A 187 0.75 4.53 21.82
CA ARG A 187 1.17 4.15 23.18
C ARG A 187 -0.04 3.95 24.10
N GLU A 188 -1.01 4.86 24.05
CA GLU A 188 -2.26 4.75 24.83
C GLU A 188 -3.09 3.50 24.45
N LYS A 189 -2.97 3.06 23.19
CA LYS A 189 -3.59 1.82 22.69
C LYS A 189 -2.76 0.56 22.99
N GLY A 190 -1.63 0.69 23.69
CA GLY A 190 -0.76 -0.41 24.08
C GLY A 190 0.26 -0.85 23.02
N ASP A 191 0.56 -0.01 22.03
CA ASP A 191 1.60 -0.31 21.05
C ASP A 191 3.01 -0.24 21.71
N SER A 192 3.67 -1.38 21.81
CA SER A 192 4.99 -1.49 22.45
C SER A 192 6.07 -0.75 21.68
N LEU A 193 5.99 -0.70 20.35
CA LEU A 193 6.97 -0.01 19.52
C LEU A 193 6.83 1.50 19.72
N ALA A 194 5.61 2.03 19.73
CA ALA A 194 5.37 3.44 20.02
C ALA A 194 5.87 3.82 21.41
N THR A 195 5.71 2.93 22.39
CA THR A 195 6.23 3.10 23.75
C THR A 195 7.76 3.22 23.75
N SER A 196 8.46 2.31 23.07
CA SER A 196 9.92 2.32 22.97
C SER A 196 10.47 3.51 22.20
N LEU A 197 9.79 3.99 21.15
CA LEU A 197 10.23 5.17 20.42
C LEU A 197 10.06 6.44 21.26
N LEU A 198 8.95 6.56 22.00
CA LEU A 198 8.71 7.72 22.86
C LEU A 198 9.62 7.75 24.09
N SER A 199 10.00 6.61 24.66
CA SER A 199 10.91 6.60 25.81
C SER A 199 12.28 7.20 25.46
N VAL A 200 12.75 7.03 24.22
CA VAL A 200 14.00 7.64 23.76
C VAL A 200 13.88 9.16 23.67
N LEU A 201 12.73 9.67 23.25
CA LEU A 201 12.45 11.12 23.25
C LEU A 201 12.38 11.68 24.67
N ASP A 202 11.76 10.94 25.59
CA ASP A 202 11.67 11.36 26.99
C ASP A 202 13.06 11.41 27.63
N GLU A 203 13.91 10.39 27.43
CA GLU A 203 15.29 10.34 27.95
C GLU A 203 16.16 11.51 27.48
N GLU A 204 16.04 11.94 26.22
CA GLU A 204 16.84 13.04 25.67
C GLU A 204 16.45 14.40 26.26
N LYS A 205 15.15 14.63 26.49
CA LYS A 205 14.66 15.85 27.13
C LYS A 205 15.17 16.02 28.56
N TRP A 206 15.26 14.92 29.31
CA TRP A 206 15.87 14.96 30.65
C TRP A 206 17.34 15.34 30.61
N GLN A 207 18.08 14.96 29.56
CA GLN A 207 19.50 15.32 29.44
C GLN A 207 19.70 16.80 29.09
N GLU A 208 18.78 17.42 28.34
CA GLU A 208 18.83 18.85 28.02
C GLU A 208 18.42 19.75 29.21
N GLU A 209 17.61 19.25 30.15
CA GLU A 209 17.19 20.00 31.35
C GLU A 209 18.27 20.04 32.45
N ASP A 210 19.24 19.13 32.41
CA ASP A 210 20.34 18.99 33.39
C ASP A 210 21.66 19.70 32.97
N GLU A 211 21.73 20.29 31.76
CA GLU A 211 22.84 21.11 31.24
C GLU A 211 22.66 22.62 31.46
#